data_AF-A0A920NMA0-F1
#
_entry.id   AF-A0A920NMA0-F1
#
_cell.length_a   1.000
_cell.length_b   1.000
_cell.length_c   1.000
_cell.angle_alpha   90.00
_cell.angle_beta   90.00
_cell.angle_gamma   90.00
#
_symmetry.space_group_name_H-M   'P 1'
#
loop_
_entity.id
_entity.type
_entity.pdbx_description
1 polymer ?
#
loop_
_entity_poly.entity_id
_entity_poly.type
_entity_poly.pdbx_seq_one_letter_code
_entity_poly.pdbx_strand_id
1 'polypeptide(L)'
;MSCKYARENNVPFLGICLGLQCAVIDFARNVCNLKDANSTEFDKKTPYPVIDLMESQRALKRKGGTMRLGSYSCDIKPKTGTAREYKKKTCYRKTSSSLGSQ
;
A
#
# COMPACT_ATOMS: atom_id res chain seq x y z
N MET A 1 16.29 1.10 1.67
CA MET A 1 17.30 0.27 2.36
C MET A 1 16.69 -0.56 3.49
N SER A 2 15.76 -0.03 4.29
CA SER A 2 15.20 -0.78 5.45
C SER A 2 14.34 -2.00 5.10
N CYS A 3 13.55 -1.97 4.01
CA CYS A 3 12.70 -3.12 3.63
C CYS A 3 13.54 -4.31 3.13
N LYS A 4 14.56 -4.05 2.28
CA LYS A 4 15.52 -5.06 1.81
C LYS A 4 16.20 -5.76 2.99
N TYR A 5 16.73 -4.96 3.91
CA TYR A 5 17.45 -5.45 5.08
C TYR A 5 16.55 -6.32 5.96
N ALA A 6 15.33 -5.85 6.26
CA ALA A 6 14.39 -6.61 7.09
C ALA A 6 14.03 -7.96 6.46
N ARG A 7 13.84 -8.01 5.14
CA ARG A 7 13.59 -9.24 4.38
C ARG A 7 14.79 -10.20 4.41
N GLU A 8 16.00 -9.70 4.19
CA GLU A 8 17.21 -10.53 4.11
C GLU A 8 17.67 -11.05 5.47
N ASN A 9 17.38 -10.31 6.55
CA ASN A 9 17.78 -10.67 7.92
C ASN A 9 16.65 -11.28 8.75
N ASN A 10 15.52 -11.64 8.13
CA ASN A 10 14.34 -12.21 8.80
C ASN A 10 13.85 -11.37 10.00
N VAL A 11 13.98 -10.04 9.91
CA VAL A 11 13.51 -9.12 10.95
C VAL A 11 12.02 -8.87 10.75
N PRO A 12 11.18 -9.00 11.79
CA PRO A 12 9.76 -8.68 11.69
C PRO A 12 9.54 -7.24 11.17
N PHE A 13 8.74 -7.10 10.12
CA PHE A 13 8.48 -5.82 9.45
C PHE A 13 6.98 -5.57 9.33
N LEU A 14 6.53 -4.37 9.73
CA LEU A 14 5.17 -3.90 9.56
C LEU A 14 5.15 -2.63 8.70
N GLY A 15 4.76 -2.76 7.44
CA GLY A 15 4.64 -1.64 6.50
C GLY A 15 3.27 -0.98 6.60
N ILE A 16 3.21 0.29 7.04
CA ILE A 16 1.97 1.08 7.09
C ILE A 16 2.02 2.17 6.02
N CYS A 17 0.93 2.33 5.27
CA CYS A 17 0.78 3.36 4.23
C CYS A 17 1.92 3.25 3.18
N LEU A 18 2.75 4.29 3.05
CA LEU A 18 3.92 4.29 2.18
C LEU A 18 4.92 3.16 2.52
N GLY A 19 4.99 2.72 3.78
CA GLY A 19 5.83 1.59 4.18
C GLY A 19 5.45 0.29 3.48
N LEU A 20 4.15 0.06 3.24
CA LEU A 20 3.69 -1.09 2.44
C LEU A 20 4.10 -0.93 0.97
N GLN A 21 3.96 0.29 0.44
CA GLN A 21 4.35 0.59 -0.93
C GLN A 21 5.84 0.30 -1.18
N CYS A 22 6.70 0.77 -0.27
CA CYS A 22 8.13 0.49 -0.31
C CYS A 22 8.45 -1.01 -0.24
N ALA A 23 7.71 -1.78 0.55
CA ALA A 23 7.90 -3.23 0.65
C ALA A 23 7.54 -3.96 -0.65
N VAL A 24 6.46 -3.55 -1.32
CA VAL A 24 6.06 -4.10 -2.63
C VAL A 24 7.10 -3.78 -3.70
N ILE A 25 7.59 -2.53 -3.74
CA ILE A 25 8.65 -2.12 -4.66
C ILE A 25 9.93 -2.92 -4.42
N ASP A 26 10.34 -3.11 -3.15
CA ASP A 26 11.52 -3.91 -2.80
C ASP A 26 11.39 -5.36 -3.26
N PHE A 27 10.23 -5.97 -3.03
CA PHE A 27 9.96 -7.33 -3.43
C PHE A 27 9.98 -7.48 -4.95
N ALA A 28 9.35 -6.56 -5.68
CA ALA A 28 9.35 -6.57 -7.15
C ALA A 28 10.78 -6.45 -7.72
N ARG A 29 11.62 -5.57 -7.16
CA ARG A 29 12.99 -5.36 -7.62
C ARG A 29 13.91 -6.53 -7.31
N ASN A 30 13.89 -7.03 -6.07
CA ASN A 30 14.88 -8.00 -5.60
C ASN A 30 14.44 -9.46 -5.73
N VAL A 31 13.14 -9.75 -5.71
CA VAL A 31 12.63 -11.14 -5.79
C VAL A 31 12.07 -11.44 -7.17
N CYS A 32 11.28 -10.53 -7.75
CA CYS A 32 10.72 -10.70 -9.09
C CYS A 32 11.66 -10.22 -10.22
N ASN A 33 12.88 -9.75 -9.90
CA ASN A 33 13.88 -9.22 -10.83
C ASN A 33 13.41 -8.04 -11.72
N LEU A 34 12.39 -7.30 -11.29
CA LEU A 34 11.91 -6.10 -11.98
C LEU A 34 12.70 -4.88 -11.49
N LYS A 35 13.97 -4.74 -11.94
CA LYS A 35 14.94 -3.77 -11.41
C LYS A 35 14.41 -2.32 -11.34
N ASP A 36 13.62 -1.93 -12.33
CA ASP A 36 13.10 -0.56 -12.43
C ASP A 36 11.68 -0.41 -11.89
N ALA A 37 11.11 -1.41 -11.22
CA ALA A 37 9.76 -1.34 -10.67
C ALA A 37 9.60 -0.19 -9.68
N ASN A 38 8.58 0.63 -9.85
CA ASN A 38 8.35 1.78 -8.97
C ASN A 38 6.86 2.12 -8.86
N SER A 39 6.54 3.07 -7.99
CA SER A 39 5.23 3.73 -7.99
C SER A 39 5.21 4.83 -9.04
N THR A 40 4.11 4.95 -9.79
CA THR A 40 3.88 6.08 -10.71
C THR A 40 3.78 7.43 -10.00
N GLU A 41 3.58 7.42 -8.68
CA GLU A 41 3.64 8.60 -7.84
C GLU A 41 5.07 9.18 -7.78
N PHE A 42 6.09 8.31 -7.72
CA PHE A 42 7.51 8.72 -7.66
C PHE A 42 8.15 8.79 -9.04
N ASP A 43 7.86 7.81 -9.90
CA ASP A 43 8.43 7.72 -11.24
C ASP A 43 7.36 7.33 -12.25
N LYS A 44 6.90 8.30 -13.02
CA LYS A 44 5.89 8.11 -14.08
C LYS A 44 6.43 7.38 -15.31
N LYS A 45 7.76 7.25 -15.44
CA LYS A 45 8.42 6.62 -16.59
C LYS A 45 8.91 5.21 -16.29
N THR A 46 8.63 4.68 -15.09
CA THR A 46 8.99 3.31 -14.74
C THR A 46 8.41 2.33 -15.77
N PRO A 47 9.21 1.38 -16.29
CA PRO A 47 8.71 0.33 -17.17
C PRO A 47 7.82 -0.68 -16.42
N TYR A 48 7.86 -0.68 -15.07
CA TYR A 48 7.08 -1.60 -14.24
C TYR A 48 6.35 -0.86 -13.11
N PRO A 49 5.18 -0.26 -13.39
CA PRO A 49 4.39 0.47 -12.40
C PRO A 49 3.66 -0.49 -11.44
N VAL A 50 4.37 -0.98 -10.43
CA VAL A 50 3.81 -1.93 -9.43
C VAL A 50 2.83 -1.27 -8.47
N ILE A 51 2.85 0.06 -8.38
CA ILE A 51 1.91 0.87 -7.61
C ILE A 51 1.48 2.01 -8.51
N ASP A 52 0.17 2.15 -8.70
CA ASP A 52 -0.41 3.21 -9.51
C ASP A 52 -1.69 3.73 -8.87
N LEU A 53 -2.07 4.93 -9.28
CA LEU A 53 -3.36 5.52 -8.95
C LEU A 53 -4.45 4.71 -9.64
N MET A 54 -5.54 4.46 -8.91
CA MET A 54 -6.73 3.86 -9.51
C MET A 54 -7.25 4.76 -10.62
N GLU A 55 -7.78 4.17 -11.68
CA GLU A 55 -8.24 4.89 -12.88
C GLU A 55 -9.31 5.93 -12.56
N SER A 56 -10.21 5.63 -11.62
CA SER A 56 -11.21 6.57 -11.09
C SER A 56 -10.60 7.80 -10.40
N GLN A 57 -9.35 7.72 -9.92
CA GLN A 57 -8.62 8.84 -9.33
C GLN A 57 -7.69 9.55 -10.31
N ARG A 58 -7.53 9.02 -11.54
CA ARG A 58 -6.67 9.61 -12.57
C ARG A 58 -7.28 10.89 -13.16
N ALA A 59 -8.61 10.94 -13.30
CA ALA A 59 -9.35 12.10 -13.81
C ALA A 59 -9.45 13.26 -12.80
N LEU A 60 -9.18 13.01 -11.52
CA LEU A 60 -9.24 14.03 -10.47
C LEU A 60 -7.93 14.84 -10.45
N LYS A 61 -7.99 16.08 -10.93
CA LYS A 61 -6.85 17.03 -10.94
C LYS A 61 -6.32 17.39 -9.54
N ARG A 62 -7.14 17.26 -8.49
CA ARG A 62 -6.79 17.54 -7.09
C ARG A 62 -6.66 16.23 -6.30
N LYS A 63 -5.45 15.69 -6.20
CA LYS A 63 -5.17 14.37 -5.62
C LYS A 63 -4.97 14.34 -4.09
N GLY A 64 -4.98 15.50 -3.42
CA GLY A 64 -4.78 15.58 -1.97
C GLY A 64 -6.03 15.32 -1.11
N GLY A 65 -7.19 15.82 -1.52
CA GLY A 65 -8.44 15.73 -0.74
C GLY A 65 -9.41 14.63 -1.14
N THR A 66 -9.18 13.96 -2.28
CA THR A 66 -10.04 12.89 -2.81
C THR A 66 -9.49 11.49 -2.55
N MET A 67 -8.40 11.36 -1.78
CA MET A 67 -7.92 10.04 -1.33
C MET A 67 -9.04 9.30 -0.57
N ARG A 68 -8.95 7.96 -0.48
CA ARG A 68 -9.92 7.13 0.25
C ARG A 68 -9.96 7.52 1.74
N LEU A 69 -10.76 8.52 2.07
CA LEU A 69 -11.04 9.03 3.40
C LEU A 69 -12.29 8.35 3.96
N GLY A 70 -12.28 8.03 5.25
CA GLY A 70 -13.40 7.39 5.94
C GLY A 70 -13.15 5.92 6.28
N SER A 71 -14.24 5.18 6.47
CA SER A 71 -14.21 3.76 6.83
C SER A 71 -14.34 2.91 5.58
N TYR A 72 -13.35 2.06 5.30
CA TYR A 72 -13.39 1.12 4.18
C TYR A 72 -13.42 -0.32 4.69
N SER A 73 -14.30 -1.15 4.13
CA SER A 73 -14.37 -2.58 4.42
C SER A 73 -13.19 -3.32 3.79
N CYS A 74 -12.43 -4.02 4.61
CA CYS A 74 -11.34 -4.87 4.21
C CYS A 74 -11.70 -6.32 4.53
N ASP A 75 -11.91 -7.13 3.49
CA ASP A 75 -12.12 -8.56 3.65
C ASP A 75 -10.79 -9.27 3.88
N ILE A 76 -10.69 -9.96 5.00
CA ILE A 76 -9.48 -10.65 5.41
C ILE A 76 -9.51 -12.06 4.82
N LYS A 77 -8.51 -12.37 3.99
CA LYS A 77 -8.38 -13.71 3.42
C LYS A 77 -8.12 -14.74 4.52
N PRO A 78 -8.87 -15.86 4.57
CA PRO A 78 -8.65 -16.91 5.56
C PRO A 78 -7.27 -17.55 5.40
N LYS A 79 -6.76 -18.16 6.48
CA LYS A 79 -5.41 -18.78 6.56
C LYS A 79 -4.24 -17.80 6.38
N THR A 80 -4.42 -16.52 6.71
CA THR A 80 -3.35 -15.51 6.72
C THR A 80 -2.97 -15.13 8.15
N GLY A 81 -1.76 -14.59 8.35
CA GLY A 81 -1.34 -14.04 9.65
C GLY A 81 -2.30 -12.95 10.15
N THR A 82 -2.83 -12.14 9.25
CA THR A 82 -3.84 -11.12 9.57
C THR A 82 -5.15 -11.73 10.09
N ALA A 83 -5.62 -12.85 9.51
CA ALA A 83 -6.83 -13.53 9.98
C ALA A 83 -6.67 -14.09 11.39
N ARG A 84 -5.48 -14.59 11.74
CA ARG A 84 -5.17 -15.12 13.07
C ARG A 84 -5.28 -14.04 14.15
N GLU A 85 -4.80 -12.83 13.84
CA GLU A 85 -4.81 -11.72 14.79
C GLU A 85 -6.18 -11.06 14.92
N TYR A 86 -6.84 -10.77 13.79
CA TYR A 86 -8.11 -10.04 13.80
C TYR A 86 -9.32 -10.90 14.21
N LYS A 87 -9.25 -12.24 14.08
CA LYS A 87 -10.31 -13.21 14.41
C LYS A 87 -11.70 -12.88 13.80
N LYS A 88 -11.72 -12.09 12.73
CA LYS A 88 -12.92 -11.60 12.04
C LYS A 88 -12.73 -11.75 10.54
N LYS A 89 -13.83 -11.98 9.80
CA LYS A 89 -13.81 -12.12 8.33
C LYS A 89 -13.68 -10.77 7.62
N THR A 90 -14.30 -9.73 8.16
CA THR A 90 -14.26 -8.38 7.62
C THR A 90 -13.84 -7.42 8.71
N CYS A 91 -12.91 -6.52 8.41
CA CYS A 91 -12.52 -5.42 9.27
C CYS A 91 -12.74 -4.08 8.58
N TYR A 92 -12.82 -3.00 9.35
CA TYR A 92 -13.01 -1.66 8.83
C TYR A 92 -11.76 -0.84 9.11
N ARG A 93 -11.11 -0.35 8.05
CA ARG A 93 -9.99 0.58 8.18
C ARG A 93 -10.53 2.00 8.18
N LYS A 94 -10.28 2.73 9.27
CA LYS A 94 -10.58 4.16 9.37
C LYS A 94 -9.36 4.97 8.94
N THR A 95 -9.55 5.91 8.03
CA THR A 95 -8.60 7.00 7.74
C THR A 95 -9.17 8.30 8.30
N SER A 96 -8.35 9.11 8.96
CA SER A 96 -8.79 10.36 9.59
C SER A 96 -9.23 11.35 8.51
N SER A 97 -10.53 11.59 8.41
CA SER A 97 -11.08 12.77 7.76
C SER A 97 -11.03 13.94 8.75
N SER A 98 -9.90 14.64 8.83
CA SER A 98 -9.89 15.99 9.41
C SER A 98 -10.09 17.01 8.29
N LEU A 99 -11.32 17.13 7.82
CA LEU A 99 -11.86 18.40 7.37
C LEU A 99 -13.33 18.39 7.76
N GLY A 100 -13.62 19.10 8.85
CA GLY A 100 -14.98 19.47 9.19
C GLY A 100 -15.53 20.46 8.17
N SER A 101 -16.82 20.31 7.93
CA SER A 101 -17.80 21.36 7.65
C SER A 101 -19.14 20.64 7.83
N GLN A 102 -19.93 20.89 8.87
CA GLN A 102 -20.86 22.04 8.92
C GLN A 102 -21.36 22.44 7.54
#